data_AF-A0A379U3H5-F1
#
_entry.id   AF-A0A379U3H5-F1
#
_cell.length_a   1.000
_cell.length_b   1.000
_cell.length_c   1.000
_cell.angle_alpha   90.00
_cell.angle_beta   90.00
_cell.angle_gamma   90.00
#
_symmetry.space_group_name_H-M   'P 1'
#
loop_
_entity.id
_entity.type
_entity.pdbx_description
1 polymer ?
#
loop_
_entity_poly.entity_id
_entity_poly.type
_entity_poly.pdbx_seq_one_letter_code
_entity_poly.pdbx_strand_id
1 'polypeptide(L)'
;MTTSPLGPKPCSHCQISGPAILPVRYAVVPAGLSASVPAWAKPDTPFPTGDGYDYLLRALRQGFVYVYYESNRQWEGWSVAEDGSLWKQPSAAYARSQKKSDCTMPYHNPTIWRCSSSVLLP
;
A
#
# COMPACT_ATOMS: atom_id res chain seq x y z
N MET A 1 -15.82 -27.85 -15.88
CA MET A 1 -14.97 -26.66 -15.66
C MET A 1 -14.71 -26.05 -17.02
N THR A 2 -15.40 -24.96 -17.35
CA THR A 2 -15.41 -24.37 -18.69
C THR A 2 -14.28 -23.35 -18.79
N THR A 3 -13.11 -23.76 -19.27
CA THR A 3 -12.00 -22.85 -19.58
C THR A 3 -12.32 -22.12 -20.88
N SER A 4 -12.69 -20.86 -20.76
CA SER A 4 -12.87 -19.95 -21.91
C SER A 4 -11.52 -19.79 -22.64
N PRO A 5 -11.47 -19.81 -23.99
CA PRO A 5 -10.23 -19.81 -24.79
C PRO A 5 -9.46 -18.49 -24.77
N LEU A 6 -9.94 -17.49 -24.03
CA LEU A 6 -9.25 -16.24 -23.76
C LEU A 6 -8.81 -16.32 -22.30
N GLY A 7 -7.51 -16.53 -22.07
CA GLY A 7 -6.93 -16.44 -20.73
C GLY A 7 -7.34 -15.14 -20.03
N PRO A 8 -7.19 -15.06 -18.68
CA PRO A 8 -7.63 -13.89 -17.92
C PRO A 8 -7.08 -12.60 -18.57
N LYS A 9 -8.00 -11.75 -19.05
CA LYS A 9 -7.61 -10.48 -19.67
C LYS A 9 -6.88 -9.64 -18.62
N PRO A 10 -5.72 -9.06 -18.96
CA PRO A 10 -5.01 -8.21 -18.02
C PRO A 10 -5.90 -7.05 -17.59
N CYS A 11 -6.05 -6.86 -16.28
CA CYS A 11 -6.78 -5.75 -15.72
C CYS A 11 -5.84 -4.54 -15.55
N SER A 12 -6.27 -3.33 -15.90
CA SER A 12 -5.43 -2.13 -15.80
C SER A 12 -4.91 -1.89 -14.38
N HIS A 13 -5.66 -2.34 -13.37
CA HIS A 13 -5.25 -2.29 -11.96
C HIS A 13 -4.13 -3.29 -11.63
N CYS A 14 -4.15 -4.47 -12.25
CA CYS A 14 -3.18 -5.55 -12.10
C CYS A 14 -1.86 -5.22 -12.80
N GLN A 15 -1.93 -4.37 -13.82
CA GLN A 15 -0.80 -3.91 -14.62
C GLN A 15 -0.28 -2.54 -14.18
N ILE A 16 -0.70 -2.02 -13.02
CA ILE A 16 -0.14 -0.78 -12.50
C ILE A 16 1.36 -0.97 -12.34
N SER A 17 2.11 -0.21 -13.13
CA SER A 17 3.56 -0.07 -13.02
C SER A 17 3.88 1.27 -12.36
N GLY A 18 5.05 1.33 -11.73
CA GLY A 18 5.53 2.51 -11.04
C GLY A 18 6.30 2.10 -9.78
N PRO A 19 6.85 3.08 -9.05
CA PRO A 19 7.49 2.79 -7.78
C PRO A 19 6.47 2.23 -6.79
N ALA A 20 6.84 1.16 -6.11
CA ALA A 20 6.11 0.69 -4.95
C ALA A 20 6.31 1.72 -3.82
N ILE A 21 5.23 2.36 -3.40
CA ILE A 21 5.23 3.30 -2.26
C ILE A 21 4.69 2.59 -1.04
N LEU A 22 5.26 2.76 0.15
CA LEU A 22 4.66 2.26 1.39
C LEU A 22 4.64 3.38 2.43
N PRO A 23 3.63 4.27 2.38
CA PRO A 23 3.53 5.37 3.32
C PRO A 23 3.21 4.84 4.71
N VAL A 24 4.16 5.01 5.62
CA VAL A 24 4.06 4.65 7.03
C VAL A 24 4.49 5.84 7.88
N ARG A 25 4.06 5.83 9.13
CA ARG A 25 4.50 6.81 10.13
C ARG A 25 4.86 6.11 11.43
N TYR A 26 5.81 6.66 12.17
CA TYR A 26 6.06 6.21 13.53
C TYR A 26 4.88 6.58 14.43
N ALA A 27 4.52 5.67 15.33
CA ALA A 27 3.50 5.86 16.33
C ALA A 27 4.00 5.33 17.67
N VAL A 28 3.71 6.08 18.73
CA VAL A 28 3.92 5.63 20.12
C VAL A 28 2.95 4.49 20.40
N VAL A 29 3.45 3.43 21.00
CA VAL A 29 2.69 2.25 21.42
C VAL A 29 3.06 1.87 22.86
N PRO A 30 2.22 1.12 23.58
CA PRO A 30 2.60 0.58 24.88
C PRO A 30 3.83 -0.32 24.78
N ALA A 31 4.71 -0.25 25.77
CA ALA A 31 5.87 -1.13 25.85
C ALA A 31 5.45 -2.61 25.98
N GLY A 32 6.29 -3.52 25.47
CA GLY A 32 6.09 -4.97 25.60
C GLY A 32 5.26 -5.62 24.48
N LEU A 33 4.97 -4.90 23.40
CA LEU A 33 4.42 -5.49 22.18
C LEU A 33 5.48 -6.36 21.47
N SER A 34 5.06 -7.49 20.92
CA SER A 34 5.95 -8.45 20.24
C SER A 34 6.35 -8.02 18.81
N ALA A 35 6.46 -6.72 18.56
CA ALA A 35 6.80 -6.15 17.26
C ALA A 35 7.92 -5.12 17.44
N SER A 36 8.72 -4.92 16.39
CA SER A 36 9.79 -3.93 16.37
C SER A 36 9.77 -3.14 15.08
N VAL A 37 10.36 -1.95 15.10
CA VAL A 37 10.62 -1.19 13.87
C VAL A 37 11.55 -2.01 12.96
N PRO A 38 11.17 -2.28 11.70
CA PRO A 38 11.99 -3.06 10.78
C PRO A 38 13.27 -2.29 10.41
N ALA A 39 14.32 -3.01 10.02
CA ALA A 39 15.65 -2.43 9.79
C ALA A 39 15.65 -1.28 8.77
N TRP A 40 14.85 -1.38 7.70
CA TRP A 40 14.74 -0.34 6.66
C TRP A 40 14.08 0.96 7.15
N ALA A 41 13.42 0.92 8.31
CA ALA A 41 12.74 2.06 8.91
C ALA A 41 13.36 2.46 10.25
N LYS A 42 14.62 2.09 10.52
CA LYS A 42 15.30 2.62 11.69
C LYS A 42 15.68 4.08 11.41
N PRO A 43 15.29 5.04 12.26
CA PRO A 43 15.66 6.43 12.04
C PRO A 43 17.16 6.63 12.34
N ASP A 44 17.79 7.55 11.61
CA ASP A 44 19.18 7.96 11.88
C ASP A 44 19.29 8.64 13.25
N THR A 45 18.28 9.44 13.60
CA THR A 45 18.14 10.03 14.93
C THR A 45 17.36 9.08 15.83
N PRO A 46 17.90 8.67 16.99
CA PRO A 46 17.19 7.83 17.94
C PRO A 46 15.86 8.44 18.38
N PHE A 47 14.87 7.60 18.65
CA PHE A 47 13.63 8.04 19.25
C PHE A 47 13.86 8.58 20.68
N PRO A 48 13.03 9.52 21.15
CA PRO A 48 12.99 9.86 22.56
C PRO A 48 12.75 8.62 23.42
N THR A 49 13.51 8.48 24.51
CA THR A 49 13.38 7.37 25.45
C THR A 49 12.48 7.73 26.61
N GLY A 50 11.73 6.76 27.12
CA GLY A 50 10.97 6.88 28.35
C GLY A 50 10.31 5.56 28.75
N ASP A 51 9.75 5.52 29.94
CA ASP A 51 9.17 4.29 30.48
C ASP A 51 7.75 4.05 29.97
N GLY A 52 7.42 2.78 29.72
CA GLY A 52 6.05 2.34 29.42
C GLY A 52 5.60 2.53 27.96
N TYR A 53 6.46 3.01 27.07
CA TYR A 53 6.14 3.13 25.65
C TYR A 53 7.30 2.74 24.73
N ASP A 54 6.95 2.32 23.52
CA ASP A 54 7.84 2.05 22.40
C ASP A 54 7.35 2.79 21.14
N TYR A 55 8.13 2.71 20.06
CA TYR A 55 7.73 3.22 18.75
C TYR A 55 7.58 2.07 17.75
N LEU A 56 6.51 2.09 16.97
CA LEU A 56 6.29 1.17 15.84
C LEU A 56 5.82 1.92 14.60
N LEU A 57 5.87 1.24 13.46
CA LEU A 57 5.26 1.74 12.24
C LEU A 57 3.76 1.50 12.24
N ARG A 58 3.01 2.52 11.83
CA ARG A 58 1.58 2.44 11.56
C ARG A 58 1.33 2.82 10.11
N ALA A 59 0.41 2.10 9.45
CA ALA A 59 -0.14 2.53 8.17
C ALA A 59 -0.78 3.93 8.28
N LEU A 60 -0.85 4.64 7.15
CA LEU A 60 -1.57 5.91 7.10
C LEU A 60 -3.06 5.72 7.43
N ARG A 61 -3.65 6.75 8.03
CA ARG A 61 -5.10 6.81 8.23
C ARG A 61 -5.81 7.10 6.92
N GLN A 62 -7.11 6.81 6.86
CA GLN A 62 -7.96 7.12 5.72
C GLN A 62 -7.76 8.56 5.24
N GLY A 63 -7.63 8.74 3.93
CA GLY A 63 -7.33 10.03 3.33
C GLY A 63 -6.71 9.88 1.94
N PHE A 64 -5.77 10.77 1.60
CA PHE A 64 -5.13 10.79 0.30
C PHE A 64 -3.62 10.99 0.43
N VAL A 65 -2.86 10.34 -0.47
CA VAL A 65 -1.43 10.54 -0.66
C VAL A 65 -1.19 11.06 -2.07
N TYR A 66 -0.38 12.11 -2.17
CA TYR A 66 0.02 12.70 -3.45
C TYR A 66 1.52 12.56 -3.61
N VAL A 67 1.93 11.98 -4.74
CA VAL A 67 3.33 11.81 -5.11
C VAL A 67 3.60 12.71 -6.31
N TYR A 68 4.61 13.57 -6.19
CA TYR A 68 5.07 14.39 -7.30
C TYR A 68 6.26 13.72 -7.98
N TYR A 69 6.13 13.44 -9.28
CA TYR A 69 7.22 12.92 -10.08
C TYR A 69 7.91 14.07 -10.81
N GLU A 70 9.10 14.44 -10.34
CA GLU A 70 9.88 15.53 -10.95
C GLU A 70 10.24 15.25 -12.41
N SER A 71 10.51 13.98 -12.75
CA SER A 71 10.93 13.53 -14.08
C SER A 71 9.96 13.91 -15.19
N ASN A 72 8.65 13.94 -14.90
CA ASN A 72 7.60 14.28 -15.87
C ASN A 72 6.70 15.43 -15.40
N ARG A 73 6.99 16.03 -14.24
CA ARG A 73 6.22 17.13 -13.63
C ARG A 73 4.74 16.81 -13.44
N GLN A 74 4.43 15.57 -13.06
CA GLN A 74 3.06 15.12 -12.82
C GLN A 74 2.81 14.77 -11.36
N TRP A 75 1.57 15.00 -10.93
CA TRP A 75 1.07 14.51 -9.66
C TRP A 75 0.35 13.18 -9.85
N GLU A 76 0.65 12.22 -8.98
CA GLU A 76 -0.07 10.97 -8.84
C GLU A 76 -0.83 10.95 -7.51
N GLY A 77 -2.12 10.63 -7.57
CA GLY A 77 -2.99 10.56 -6.40
C GLY A 77 -3.26 9.12 -5.99
N TRP A 78 -3.31 8.89 -4.69
CA TRP A 78 -3.68 7.63 -4.07
C TRP A 78 -4.71 7.90 -2.98
N SER A 79 -5.75 7.07 -2.88
CA SER A 79 -6.64 7.08 -1.71
C SER A 79 -6.17 6.05 -0.70
N VAL A 80 -6.22 6.40 0.58
CA VAL A 80 -5.96 5.51 1.71
C VAL A 80 -7.30 5.08 2.28
N ALA A 81 -7.53 3.77 2.38
CA ALA A 81 -8.70 3.20 3.03
C ALA A 81 -8.51 3.19 4.57
N GLU A 82 -9.56 2.83 5.31
CA GLU A 82 -9.56 2.82 6.77
C GLU A 82 -8.58 1.81 7.37
N ASP A 83 -8.39 0.68 6.70
CA ASP A 83 -7.42 -0.36 7.02
C ASP A 83 -5.97 -0.01 6.60
N GLY A 84 -5.77 1.14 5.98
CA GLY A 84 -4.47 1.58 5.45
C GLY A 84 -4.15 1.06 4.05
N SER A 85 -5.06 0.35 3.38
CA SER A 85 -4.90 -0.09 1.99
C SER A 85 -4.81 1.12 1.05
N LEU A 86 -3.92 1.07 0.05
CA LEU A 86 -3.74 2.15 -0.92
C LEU A 86 -4.34 1.81 -2.28
N TRP A 87 -5.03 2.78 -2.87
CA TRP A 87 -5.65 2.66 -4.19
C TRP A 87 -5.25 3.81 -5.11
N LYS A 88 -4.57 3.47 -6.21
CA LYS A 88 -4.16 4.43 -7.23
C LYS A 88 -5.38 5.09 -7.84
N GLN A 89 -5.38 6.41 -7.90
CA GLN A 89 -6.48 7.19 -8.47
C GLN A 89 -6.26 7.43 -9.97
N PRO A 90 -7.33 7.51 -10.77
CA PRO A 90 -7.22 7.81 -12.20
C PRO A 90 -6.52 9.14 -12.50
N SER A 91 -6.67 10.13 -11.61
CA SER A 91 -5.92 11.38 -11.64
C SER A 91 -5.73 11.94 -10.23
N ALA A 92 -4.67 12.73 -10.03
CA ALA A 92 -4.47 13.44 -8.78
C ALA A 92 -5.54 14.53 -8.54
N ALA A 93 -5.98 15.24 -9.60
CA ALA A 93 -6.94 16.33 -9.45
C ALA A 93 -8.34 15.88 -8.98
N TYR A 94 -8.71 14.62 -9.23
CA TYR A 94 -10.05 14.09 -8.96
C TYR A 94 -10.00 12.82 -8.11
N ALA A 95 -9.09 12.75 -7.15
CA ALA A 95 -8.99 11.63 -6.22
C ALA A 95 -10.30 11.46 -5.41
N ARG A 96 -10.75 10.21 -5.25
CA ARG A 96 -11.97 9.85 -4.51
C ARG A 96 -11.67 8.79 -3.46
N SER A 97 -12.40 8.83 -2.35
CA SER A 97 -12.24 7.82 -1.31
C SER A 97 -12.62 6.44 -1.83
N GLN A 98 -11.69 5.48 -1.72
CA GLN A 98 -11.91 4.10 -2.12
C GLN A 98 -11.76 3.18 -0.92
N LYS A 99 -12.75 2.29 -0.73
CA LYS A 99 -12.76 1.31 0.37
C LYS A 99 -12.38 -0.09 -0.08
N LYS A 100 -12.57 -0.40 -1.36
CA LYS A 100 -12.30 -1.71 -1.96
C LYS A 100 -11.75 -1.52 -3.35
N SER A 101 -11.02 -2.52 -3.82
CA SER A 101 -10.56 -2.59 -5.20
C SER A 101 -11.72 -2.57 -6.19
N ASP A 102 -11.51 -1.91 -7.32
CA ASP A 102 -12.36 -2.06 -8.50
C ASP A 102 -11.97 -3.28 -9.35
N CYS A 103 -10.89 -3.97 -8.99
CA CYS A 103 -10.53 -5.24 -9.60
C CYS A 103 -11.56 -6.32 -9.24
N THR A 104 -12.17 -6.93 -10.25
CA THR A 104 -13.15 -8.02 -10.12
C THR A 104 -12.58 -9.38 -10.52
N MET A 105 -11.27 -9.46 -10.79
CA MET A 105 -10.64 -10.71 -11.22
C MET A 105 -10.59 -11.72 -10.06
N PRO A 106 -11.09 -12.95 -10.24
CA PRO A 106 -11.25 -13.91 -9.14
C PRO A 106 -9.93 -14.45 -8.57
N TYR A 107 -8.80 -14.27 -9.26
CA TYR A 107 -7.49 -14.82 -8.89
C TYR A 107 -6.48 -13.79 -8.39
N HIS A 108 -6.87 -12.51 -8.32
CA HIS A 108 -6.01 -11.46 -7.80
C HIS A 108 -6.59 -10.99 -6.47
N ASN A 109 -5.76 -10.96 -5.42
CA ASN A 109 -6.14 -10.29 -4.18
C ASN A 109 -5.58 -8.86 -4.19
N PRO A 110 -6.41 -7.85 -4.47
CA PRO A 110 -5.97 -6.48 -4.59
C PRO A 110 -5.80 -5.78 -3.22
N THR A 111 -6.25 -6.38 -2.11
CA THR A 111 -6.13 -5.80 -0.75
C THR A 111 -4.83 -6.14 -0.05
N ILE A 112 -3.98 -6.95 -0.65
CA ILE A 112 -2.67 -7.31 -0.11
C ILE A 112 -1.61 -6.62 -0.96
N TRP A 113 -0.66 -5.93 -0.32
CA TRP A 113 0.59 -5.39 -0.90
C TRP A 113 1.46 -6.43 -1.63
N ARG A 114 1.00 -7.67 -1.74
CA ARG A 114 1.56 -8.72 -2.57
C ARG A 114 0.63 -8.93 -3.74
N CYS A 115 1.13 -8.64 -4.94
CA CYS A 115 0.79 -9.46 -6.08
C CYS A 115 1.12 -10.91 -5.68
N SER A 116 0.12 -11.70 -5.29
CA SER A 116 0.33 -13.13 -5.08
C SER A 116 0.61 -13.70 -6.47
N SER A 117 1.89 -13.85 -6.81
CA SER A 117 2.30 -14.88 -7.76
C SER A 117 1.99 -16.23 -7.11
N SER A 118 0.72 -16.59 -7.11
CA SER A 118 0.29 -17.98 -6.95
C SER A 118 -0.01 -18.53 -8.34
N VAL A 119 1.01 -18.52 -9.20
CA VAL A 119 1.06 -19.35 -10.39
C VAL A 119 2.46 -19.94 -10.43
N LEU A 120 2.52 -21.19 -9.99
CA LEU A 120 3.51 -22.23 -10.30
C LEU A 120 4.99 -21.81 -10.36
N LEU A 121 5.72 -22.14 -9.31
CA LEU A 121 7.05 -22.72 -9.50
C LEU A 121 6.87 -24.25 -9.66
N PRO A 122 7.61 -24.91 -10.57
CA PRO A 122 7.72 -26.36 -10.57
C PRO A 122 8.35 -26.89 -9.27
#